data_AF-A0A4R0H6P7-F1
#
_entry.id   AF-A0A4R0H6P7-F1
#
_cell.length_a   1.000
_cell.length_b   1.000
_cell.length_c   1.000
_cell.angle_alpha   90.00
_cell.angle_beta   90.00
_cell.angle_gamma   90.00
#
_symmetry.space_group_name_H-M   'P 1'
#
loop_
_entity.id
_entity.type
_entity.pdbx_description
1 polymer ?
#
loop_
_entity_poly.entity_id
_entity_poly.type
_entity_poly.pdbx_seq_one_letter_code
_entity_poly.pdbx_strand_id
1 'polypeptide(L)'
;MRAAIIKVLAGLLYVVLAFFICAVIKPINWFWQWSSNWLFDLLWRHQLITDTYEWGMDPPSTIMLVVIVLVIAWLLARGVKVLRAKIGR
;
A
#
# COMPACT_ATOMS: atom_id res chain seq x y z
N MET A 1 17.10 -4.32 -23.05
CA MET A 1 17.35 -3.60 -21.78
C MET A 1 16.44 -2.39 -21.58
N ARG A 2 16.35 -1.43 -22.52
CA ARG A 2 15.46 -0.23 -22.40
C ARG A 2 14.01 -0.54 -22.02
N ALA A 3 13.39 -1.53 -22.68
CA ALA A 3 12.00 -1.91 -22.40
C ALA A 3 11.79 -2.51 -20.99
N ALA A 4 12.82 -3.16 -20.41
CA ALA A 4 12.75 -3.68 -19.05
C ALA A 4 12.85 -2.54 -18.02
N ILE A 5 13.77 -1.59 -18.25
CA ILE A 5 13.94 -0.39 -17.41
C ILE A 5 12.65 0.42 -17.36
N ILE A 6 11.98 0.63 -18.50
CA ILE A 6 10.71 1.37 -18.56
C ILE A 6 9.62 0.69 -17.73
N LYS A 7 9.55 -0.65 -17.74
CA LYS A 7 8.58 -1.40 -16.94
C LYS A 7 8.86 -1.27 -15.44
N VAL A 8 10.13 -1.32 -15.04
CA VAL A 8 10.54 -1.11 -13.65
C VAL A 8 10.20 0.31 -13.19
N LEU A 9 10.52 1.31 -14.02
CA LEU A 9 10.21 2.72 -13.73
C LEU A 9 8.70 2.96 -13.59
N ALA A 10 7.89 2.36 -14.46
CA ALA A 10 6.43 2.43 -14.38
C ALA A 10 5.89 1.77 -13.11
N GLY A 11 6.44 0.61 -12.72
CA GLY A 11 6.11 -0.06 -11.45
C GLY A 11 6.40 0.84 -10.26
N LEU A 12 7.57 1.46 -10.23
CA LEU A 12 7.98 2.37 -9.17
C LEU A 12 7.08 3.62 -9.11
N LEU A 13 6.68 4.15 -10.25
CA LEU A 13 5.72 5.25 -10.34
C LEU A 13 4.35 4.87 -9.76
N TYR A 14 3.85 3.66 -10.01
CA TYR A 14 2.59 3.20 -9.39
C TYR A 14 2.69 3.08 -7.87
N VAL A 15 3.83 2.64 -7.34
CA VAL A 15 4.06 2.57 -5.89
C VAL A 15 4.06 3.97 -5.27
N VAL A 16 4.74 4.93 -5.89
CA VAL A 16 4.75 6.33 -5.44
C VAL A 16 3.33 6.91 -5.46
N LEU A 17 2.59 6.74 -6.56
CA LEU A 17 1.20 7.18 -6.64
C LEU A 17 0.32 6.52 -5.58
N ALA A 18 0.48 5.22 -5.36
CA ALA A 18 -0.27 4.47 -4.35
C ALA A 18 0.00 4.99 -2.93
N PHE A 19 1.25 5.37 -2.63
CA PHE A 19 1.61 5.99 -1.37
C PHE A 19 0.89 7.33 -1.16
N PHE A 20 0.92 8.22 -2.17
CA PHE A 20 0.18 9.49 -2.10
C PHE A 20 -1.33 9.29 -1.97
N ILE A 21 -1.89 8.31 -2.69
CA ILE A 21 -3.30 7.94 -2.59
C ILE A 21 -3.64 7.52 -1.16
N CYS A 22 -2.79 6.70 -0.54
CA CYS A 22 -2.98 6.26 0.84
C CYS A 22 -2.99 7.43 1.83
N ALA A 23 -2.12 8.42 1.64
CA ALA A 23 -2.02 9.59 2.53
C ALA A 23 -3.14 10.62 2.31
N VAL A 24 -3.51 10.89 1.06
CA VAL A 24 -4.42 11.99 0.69
C VAL A 24 -5.88 11.56 0.75
N ILE A 25 -6.19 10.32 0.37
CA ILE A 25 -7.58 9.85 0.30
C ILE A 25 -8.04 9.44 1.70
N LYS A 26 -8.81 10.33 2.35
CA LYS A 26 -9.36 10.14 3.71
C LYS A 26 -9.92 8.75 4.01
N PRO A 27 -10.78 8.13 3.17
CA PRO A 27 -11.31 6.80 3.49
C PRO A 27 -10.22 5.72 3.47
N ILE A 28 -9.18 5.85 2.64
CA ILE A 28 -8.05 4.91 2.59
C ILE A 28 -7.17 5.10 3.82
N ASN A 29 -6.87 6.35 4.17
CA ASN A 29 -6.11 6.67 5.38
C ASN A 29 -6.83 6.16 6.64
N TRP A 30 -8.15 6.34 6.72
CA TRP A 30 -8.94 5.83 7.84
C TRP A 30 -8.94 4.30 7.90
N PHE A 31 -9.07 3.63 6.75
CA PHE A 31 -8.94 2.18 6.67
C PHE A 31 -7.55 1.69 7.11
N TRP A 32 -6.48 2.38 6.70
CA TRP A 32 -5.13 2.08 7.15
C TRP A 32 -5.01 2.19 8.68
N GLN A 33 -5.50 3.28 9.29
CA GLN A 33 -5.45 3.45 10.74
C GLN A 33 -6.25 2.38 11.48
N TRP A 34 -7.49 2.12 11.05
CA TRP A 34 -8.35 1.11 11.66
C TRP A 34 -7.72 -0.30 11.59
N SER A 35 -7.22 -0.67 10.42
CA SER A 35 -6.64 -1.98 10.18
C SER A 35 -5.27 -2.16 10.85
N SER A 36 -4.49 -1.08 10.99
CA SER A 36 -3.24 -1.07 11.77
C SER A 36 -3.48 -1.25 13.26
N ASN A 37 -4.46 -0.53 13.83
CA ASN A 37 -4.85 -0.69 15.24
C ASN A 37 -5.31 -2.12 15.53
N TRP A 38 -6.14 -2.69 14.64
CA TRP A 38 -6.60 -4.08 14.80
C TRP A 38 -5.44 -5.09 14.76
N LEU A 39 -4.48 -4.90 13.84
CA LEU A 39 -3.31 -5.77 13.74
C LEU A 39 -2.38 -5.62 14.96
N PHE A 40 -2.21 -4.39 15.45
CA PHE A 40 -1.48 -4.10 16.68
C PHE A 40 -2.08 -4.84 17.87
N ASP A 41 -3.39 -4.71 18.09
CA ASP A 41 -4.10 -5.42 19.16
C ASP A 41 -3.93 -6.94 19.05
N LEU A 42 -3.99 -7.49 17.84
CA LEU A 42 -3.80 -8.92 17.60
C LEU A 42 -2.40 -9.37 17.98
N LEU A 43 -1.37 -8.66 17.52
CA LEU A 43 0.04 -9.00 17.77
C LEU A 43 0.42 -8.80 19.24
N TRP A 44 -0.12 -7.75 19.87
CA TRP A 44 0.04 -7.48 21.30
C TRP A 44 -0.56 -8.61 22.15
N ARG A 45 -1.78 -9.05 21.84
CA ARG A 45 -2.44 -10.19 22.53
C ARG A 45 -1.67 -11.50 22.43
N HIS A 46 -0.95 -11.71 21.33
CA HIS A 46 -0.10 -12.90 21.13
C HIS A 46 1.32 -12.72 21.67
N GLN A 47 1.62 -11.62 22.37
CA GLN A 47 2.93 -11.27 22.91
C GLN A 47 4.04 -11.25 21.86
N LEU A 48 3.70 -10.93 20.60
CA LEU A 48 4.64 -10.86 19.49
C LEU A 48 5.30 -9.47 19.37
N ILE A 49 4.73 -8.44 20.00
CA ILE A 49 5.22 -7.05 20.02
C ILE A 49 5.04 -6.43 21.41
N THR A 50 5.77 -5.36 21.71
CA THR A 50 5.67 -4.60 22.97
C THR A 50 4.83 -3.31 22.85
N ASP A 51 4.30 -2.74 23.94
CA ASP A 51 3.45 -1.52 23.92
C ASP A 51 4.25 -0.21 23.91
N THR A 52 5.55 -0.29 23.66
CA THR A 52 6.49 0.84 23.79
C THR A 52 6.69 1.61 22.48
N TYR A 53 5.93 1.29 21.44
CA TYR A 53 6.09 1.94 20.14
C TYR A 53 5.33 3.27 20.10
N GLU A 54 5.98 4.28 19.53
CA GLU A 54 5.29 5.51 19.15
C GLU A 54 4.29 5.20 18.03
N TRP A 55 3.12 5.82 18.11
CA TRP A 55 2.01 5.57 17.19
C TRP A 55 2.42 5.89 15.75
N GLY A 56 2.32 4.90 14.85
CA GLY A 56 2.77 5.04 13.45
C GLY A 56 4.24 4.69 13.21
N MET A 57 5.02 4.38 14.25
CA MET A 57 6.34 3.75 14.17
C MET A 57 6.32 2.27 14.60
N ASP A 58 5.14 1.74 14.91
CA ASP A 58 4.95 0.35 15.27
C ASP A 58 5.04 -0.55 14.01
N PRO A 59 5.59 -1.78 14.15
CA PRO A 59 5.68 -2.74 13.04
C PRO A 59 4.33 -3.01 12.34
N PRO A 60 3.19 -3.15 13.05
CA PRO A 60 1.87 -3.34 12.45
C PRO A 60 1.47 -2.24 11.47
N SER A 61 1.60 -0.97 11.88
CA SER A 61 1.30 0.19 11.01
C SER A 61 2.13 0.19 9.74
N THR A 62 3.41 -0.16 9.84
CA THR A 62 4.33 -0.26 8.70
C THR A 62 3.94 -1.38 7.75
N ILE A 63 3.63 -2.58 8.29
CA ILE A 63 3.19 -3.73 7.51
C ILE A 63 1.91 -3.40 6.74
N MET A 64 0.93 -2.80 7.42
CA MET A 64 -0.35 -2.44 6.80
C MET A 64 -0.19 -1.38 5.72
N LEU A 65 0.67 -0.39 5.93
CA LEU A 65 0.98 0.62 4.92
C LEU A 65 1.56 -0.03 3.65
N VAL A 66 2.55 -0.91 3.81
CA VAL A 66 3.17 -1.63 2.68
C VAL A 66 2.13 -2.46 1.93
N VAL A 67 1.28 -3.21 2.65
CA VAL A 67 0.23 -4.04 2.04
C VAL A 67 -0.76 -3.18 1.24
N ILE A 68 -1.27 -2.10 1.83
CA ILE A 68 -2.24 -1.22 1.18
C ILE A 68 -1.63 -0.56 -0.06
N VAL A 69 -0.39 -0.06 0.04
CA VAL A 69 0.33 0.55 -1.09
C VAL A 69 0.51 -0.45 -2.23
N LEU A 70 0.90 -1.70 -1.93
CA LEU A 70 1.06 -2.73 -2.94
C LEU A 70 -0.27 -3.10 -3.60
N VAL A 71 -1.36 -3.20 -2.84
CA VAL A 71 -2.70 -3.48 -3.37
C VAL A 71 -3.16 -2.35 -4.29
N ILE A 72 -3.00 -1.09 -3.90
CA ILE A 72 -3.38 0.06 -4.72
C ILE A 72 -2.51 0.13 -5.97
N ALA A 73 -1.19 -0.05 -5.86
CA ALA A 73 -0.28 -0.07 -7.00
C ALA A 73 -0.65 -1.18 -8.00
N TRP A 74 -1.01 -2.37 -7.50
CA TRP A 74 -1.49 -3.47 -8.31
C TRP A 74 -2.82 -3.15 -9.01
N LEU A 75 -3.77 -2.53 -8.32
CA LEU A 75 -5.04 -2.09 -8.90
C LEU A 75 -4.82 -1.05 -10.01
N LEU A 76 -3.92 -0.08 -9.81
CA LEU A 76 -3.54 0.91 -10.82
C LEU A 76 -2.94 0.23 -12.05
N ALA A 77 -1.98 -0.68 -11.85
CA ALA A 77 -1.35 -1.42 -12.95
C ALA A 77 -2.38 -2.26 -13.73
N ARG A 78 -3.31 -2.91 -13.03
CA ARG A 78 -4.40 -3.68 -13.64
C ARG A 78 -5.38 -2.77 -14.40
N GLY A 79 -5.73 -1.62 -13.85
CA GLY A 79 -6.58 -0.61 -14.49
C GLY A 79 -5.99 -0.13 -15.81
N VAL A 80 -4.71 0.21 -15.84
CA VAL A 80 -4.01 0.63 -17.07
C VAL A 80 -3.99 -0.50 -18.10
N LYS A 81 -3.76 -1.75 -17.68
CA LYS A 81 -3.80 -2.91 -18.58
C LYS A 81 -5.17 -3.10 -19.23
N VAL A 82 -6.25 -2.97 -18.45
CA VAL A 82 -7.63 -3.09 -18.94
C VAL A 82 -7.98 -1.92 -19.87
N LEU A 83 -7.62 -0.69 -19.52
CA LEU A 83 -7.85 0.49 -20.36
C LEU A 83 -7.13 0.38 -21.70
N ARG A 84 -5.86 -0.04 -21.70
CA ARG A 84 -5.10 -0.26 -22.92
C ARG A 84 -5.74 -1.34 -23.80
N ALA A 85 -6.26 -2.41 -23.21
CA ALA A 85 -6.96 -3.46 -23.96
C ALA A 85 -8.30 -2.98 -24.57
N LYS A 86 -8.94 -1.98 -23.96
CA LYS A 86 -10.21 -1.41 -24.43
C LYS A 86 -10.03 -0.29 -25.47
N ILE A 87 -8.94 0.49 -25.38
CA ILE A 87 -8.59 1.58 -26.31
C ILE A 87 -7.80 1.08 -27.52
N GLY A 88 -7.07 -0.03 -27.38
CA GLY A 88 -6.37 -0.69 -28.48
C GLY A 88 -7.26 -1.61 -29.34
N ARG A 89 -8.57 -1.60 -29.12
CA ARG A 89 -9.61 -2.14 -30.00
C ARG A 89 -10.41 -0.98 -30.55
#